data_AF-A0A8T1CMM9-F1
#
_entry.id   AF-A0A8T1CMM9-F1
#
_cell.length_a   1.000
_cell.length_b   1.000
_cell.length_c   1.000
_cell.angle_alpha   90.00
_cell.angle_beta   90.00
_cell.angle_gamma   90.00
#
_symmetry.space_group_name_H-M   'P 1'
#
loop_
_entity.id
_entity.type
_entity.pdbx_description
1 polymer ?
#
loop_
_entity_poly.entity_id
_entity_poly.type
_entity_poly.pdbx_seq_one_letter_code
_entity_poly.pdbx_strand_id
1 'polypeptide(L)'
;MGYMNLFNKVNPTKKTSMVAALTAHYGDQGLTRIIEAAKKVPTTSTMAKHLQTEQIQRWMADKKTPEALESEQVSAVCLDIFRPF
;
A
#
# COMPACT_ATOMS: atom_id res chain seq x y z
N MET A 1 1.37 -15.26 1.38
CA MET A 1 0.15 -14.83 2.12
C MET A 1 -0.78 -16.02 2.35
N GLY A 2 -0.46 -16.94 3.28
CA GLY A 2 -1.27 -18.16 3.48
C GLY A 2 -2.55 -17.93 4.29
N TYR A 3 -2.40 -17.31 5.47
CA TYR A 3 -3.53 -17.08 6.37
C TYR A 3 -4.59 -16.12 5.80
N MET A 4 -4.18 -14.99 5.21
CA MET A 4 -5.11 -14.00 4.66
C MET A 4 -6.01 -14.59 3.56
N ASN A 5 -5.44 -15.42 2.70
CA ASN A 5 -6.21 -16.10 1.65
C ASN A 5 -7.25 -17.05 2.23
N LEU A 6 -6.89 -17.79 3.28
CA LEU A 6 -7.82 -18.66 4.00
C LEU A 6 -8.93 -17.83 4.67
N PHE A 7 -8.57 -16.77 5.37
CA PHE A 7 -9.52 -15.87 6.03
C PHE A 7 -10.52 -15.30 5.03
N ASN A 8 -10.05 -14.77 3.89
CA ASN A 8 -10.89 -14.20 2.84
C ASN A 8 -11.78 -15.24 2.14
N LYS A 9 -11.32 -16.50 2.05
CA LYS A 9 -12.11 -17.61 1.51
C LYS A 9 -13.28 -17.97 2.44
N VAL A 10 -13.03 -18.01 3.74
CA VAL A 10 -14.04 -18.35 4.76
C VAL A 10 -14.97 -17.17 5.05
N ASN A 11 -14.51 -15.93 4.86
CA ASN A 11 -15.26 -14.71 5.17
C ASN A 11 -15.48 -13.85 3.90
N PRO A 12 -16.29 -14.29 2.92
CA PRO A 12 -16.40 -13.63 1.61
C PRO A 12 -16.98 -12.22 1.66
N THR A 13 -17.76 -11.87 2.70
CA THR A 13 -18.33 -10.53 2.91
C THR A 13 -17.43 -9.60 3.74
N LYS A 14 -16.36 -10.12 4.35
CA LYS A 14 -15.41 -9.36 5.19
C LYS A 14 -13.98 -9.50 4.68
N LYS A 15 -13.81 -9.59 3.36
CA LYS A 15 -12.49 -9.71 2.75
C LYS A 15 -11.63 -8.50 3.12
N THR A 16 -10.35 -8.77 3.38
CA THR A 16 -9.36 -7.75 3.67
C THR A 16 -8.06 -8.02 2.91
N SER A 17 -7.17 -7.03 2.86
CA SER A 17 -5.84 -7.17 2.28
C SER A 17 -4.78 -6.79 3.32
N MET A 18 -3.52 -7.14 3.06
CA MET A 18 -2.41 -6.73 3.93
C MET A 18 -2.33 -5.20 4.01
N VAL A 19 -2.44 -4.51 2.87
CA VAL A 19 -2.50 -3.04 2.84
C VAL A 19 -3.70 -2.52 3.63
N ALA A 20 -4.90 -3.10 3.49
CA ALA A 20 -6.07 -2.64 4.24
C ALA A 20 -5.87 -2.73 5.75
N ALA A 21 -5.36 -3.87 6.23
CA ALA A 21 -5.10 -4.09 7.64
C ALA A 21 -4.01 -3.14 8.16
N LEU A 22 -2.90 -2.99 7.42
CA LEU A 22 -1.80 -2.13 7.84
C LEU A 22 -2.17 -0.64 7.79
N THR A 23 -2.92 -0.19 6.78
CA THR A 23 -3.44 1.18 6.69
C THR A 23 -4.38 1.48 7.86
N ALA A 24 -5.20 0.53 8.30
CA ALA A 24 -6.07 0.73 9.46
C ALA A 24 -5.30 0.98 10.77
N HIS A 25 -4.08 0.46 10.88
CA HIS A 25 -3.23 0.63 12.06
C HIS A 25 -2.27 1.83 11.97
N TYR A 26 -1.68 2.06 10.79
CA TYR A 26 -0.61 3.05 10.60
C TYR A 26 -1.03 4.29 9.80
N GLY A 27 -2.24 4.30 9.24
CA GLY A 27 -2.65 5.26 8.22
C GLY A 27 -1.90 5.08 6.89
N ASP A 28 -2.34 5.80 5.87
CA ASP A 28 -1.73 5.70 4.53
C ASP A 28 -0.26 6.14 4.55
N GLN A 29 0.02 7.31 5.15
CA GLN A 29 1.37 7.87 5.22
C GLN A 29 2.32 7.01 6.07
N GLY A 30 1.85 6.51 7.22
CA GLY A 30 2.66 5.66 8.09
C GLY A 30 3.03 4.35 7.38
N LEU A 31 2.06 3.74 6.69
CA LEU A 31 2.33 2.55 5.88
C LEU A 31 3.32 2.83 4.74
N THR A 32 3.20 3.95 4.03
CA THR A 32 4.14 4.30 2.96
C THR A 32 5.57 4.40 3.47
N ARG A 33 5.80 5.05 4.61
CA ARG A 33 7.14 5.14 5.22
C ARG A 33 7.71 3.76 5.61
N ILE A 34 6.87 2.89 6.16
CA ILE A 34 7.27 1.50 6.50
C ILE A 34 7.68 0.75 5.23
N ILE A 35 6.89 0.88 4.15
CA ILE A 35 7.17 0.25 2.87
C ILE A 35 8.48 0.78 2.27
N GLU A 36 8.71 2.10 2.29
CA GLU A 36 9.95 2.70 1.80
C GLU A 36 11.18 2.24 2.58
N ALA A 37 11.08 2.13 3.90
CA ALA A 37 12.15 1.58 4.73
C ALA A 37 12.40 0.09 4.39
N ALA A 38 11.33 -0.71 4.27
CA ALA A 38 11.42 -2.13 3.95
C ALA A 38 11.96 -2.40 2.53
N LYS A 39 11.78 -1.47 1.57
CA LYS A 39 12.37 -1.56 0.23
C LYS A 39 13.91 -1.52 0.24
N LYS A 40 14.50 -0.84 1.23
CA LYS A 40 15.96 -0.66 1.38
C LYS A 40 16.66 -1.88 1.96
N VAL A 41 15.92 -2.81 2.56
CA VAL A 41 16.45 -4.05 3.15
C VAL A 41 16.25 -5.21 2.17
N PRO A 42 17.32 -5.92 1.71
CA PRO A 42 17.21 -6.93 0.65
C PRO A 42 16.20 -8.04 0.93
N THR A 43 16.15 -8.52 2.17
CA THR A 43 15.25 -9.63 2.58
C THR A 43 13.77 -9.24 2.58
N THR A 44 13.44 -7.96 2.71
CA THR A 44 12.06 -7.45 2.71
C THR A 44 11.68 -6.73 1.42
N SER A 45 12.65 -6.42 0.55
CA SER A 45 12.46 -5.56 -0.61
C SER A 45 11.38 -6.05 -1.58
N THR A 46 11.35 -7.36 -1.87
CA THR A 46 10.36 -7.96 -2.76
C THR A 46 8.93 -7.82 -2.22
N MET A 47 8.74 -8.10 -0.93
CA MET A 47 7.42 -7.94 -0.28
C MET A 47 7.01 -6.47 -0.21
N ALA A 48 7.95 -5.59 0.11
CA ALA A 48 7.69 -4.15 0.19
C ALA A 48 7.26 -3.57 -1.15
N LYS A 49 7.89 -3.97 -2.27
CA LYS A 49 7.47 -3.59 -3.62
C LYS A 49 6.05 -4.06 -3.94
N HIS A 50 5.70 -5.28 -3.54
CA HIS A 50 4.34 -5.80 -3.72
C HIS A 50 3.31 -4.99 -2.92
N LEU A 51 3.61 -4.69 -1.65
CA LEU A 51 2.74 -3.86 -0.81
C LEU A 51 2.63 -2.43 -1.33
N GLN A 52 3.70 -1.88 -1.91
CA GLN A 52 3.66 -0.58 -2.58
C GLN A 52 2.63 -0.59 -3.71
N THR A 53 2.70 -1.59 -4.61
CA THR A 53 1.76 -1.74 -5.73
C THR A 53 0.32 -1.87 -5.24
N GLU A 54 0.06 -2.70 -4.22
CA GLU A 54 -1.28 -2.82 -3.64
C GLU A 54 -1.77 -1.51 -3.01
N GLN A 55 -0.88 -0.76 -2.34
CA GLN A 55 -1.20 0.54 -1.73
C GLN A 55 -1.66 1.54 -2.79
N ILE A 56 -0.93 1.62 -3.90
CA ILE A 56 -1.28 2.50 -5.03
C ILE A 56 -2.62 2.09 -5.65
N GLN A 57 -2.81 0.79 -5.93
CA GLN A 57 -4.07 0.30 -6.51
C GLN A 57 -5.27 0.64 -5.63
N ARG A 58 -5.10 0.55 -4.29
CA ARG A 58 -6.13 0.97 -3.35
C ARG A 58 -6.41 2.46 -3.44
N TRP A 59 -5.39 3.32 -3.44
CA TRP A 59 -5.60 4.77 -3.56
C TRP A 59 -6.31 5.16 -4.85
N MET A 60 -5.98 4.49 -5.96
CA MET A 60 -6.68 4.65 -7.24
C MET A 60 -8.16 4.26 -7.14
N ALA A 61 -8.46 3.11 -6.51
CA ALA A 61 -9.83 2.64 -6.30
C ALA A 61 -10.62 3.58 -5.37
N ASP A 62 -9.96 4.12 -4.35
CA ASP A 62 -10.51 5.10 -3.40
C ASP A 62 -10.58 6.53 -3.99
N LYS A 63 -10.14 6.73 -5.25
CA LYS A 63 -10.07 8.02 -5.95
C LYS A 63 -9.30 9.10 -5.17
N LYS A 64 -8.28 8.71 -4.41
CA LYS A 64 -7.42 9.66 -3.73
C LYS A 64 -6.55 10.40 -4.73
N THR A 65 -6.47 11.72 -4.59
CA THR A 65 -5.57 12.54 -5.39
C THR A 65 -4.21 12.66 -4.70
N PRO A 66 -3.12 12.92 -5.43
CA PRO A 66 -1.81 13.17 -4.82
C PRO A 66 -1.85 14.31 -3.78
N GLU A 67 -2.66 15.34 -4.04
CA GLU A 67 -2.85 16.48 -3.14
C GLU A 67 -3.55 16.04 -1.84
N ALA A 68 -4.46 15.08 -1.88
CA ALA A 68 -5.11 14.55 -0.68
C ALA A 68 -4.16 13.71 0.20
N LEU A 69 -2.98 13.35 -0.31
CA LEU A 69 -2.02 12.47 0.35
C LEU A 69 -0.83 13.23 0.97
N GLU A 70 -0.97 14.53 1.23
CA GLU A 70 0.08 15.50 1.57
C GLU A 70 1.21 14.96 2.47
N SER A 71 2.27 14.48 1.84
CA SER A 71 3.63 14.39 2.37
C SER A 71 4.58 14.21 1.19
N GLU A 72 5.77 14.79 1.27
CA GLU A 72 6.76 14.81 0.18
C GLU A 72 7.10 13.40 -0.35
N GLN A 73 7.17 12.40 0.54
CA GLN A 73 7.41 11.00 0.20
C GLN A 73 6.23 10.35 -0.55
N VAL A 74 5.00 10.57 -0.09
CA VAL A 74 3.82 10.03 -0.79
C VAL A 74 3.64 10.72 -2.14
N SER A 75 3.90 12.04 -2.22
CA SER A 75 3.90 12.76 -3.49
C SER A 75 4.98 12.21 -4.43
N ALA A 76 6.19 11.87 -3.97
CA ALA A 76 7.21 11.27 -4.82
C ALA A 76 6.78 9.88 -5.36
N VAL A 77 6.22 9.02 -4.50
CA VAL A 77 5.64 7.72 -4.90
C VAL A 77 4.50 7.89 -5.90
N CYS A 78 3.65 8.91 -5.73
CA CYS A 78 2.58 9.24 -6.66
C CYS A 78 3.12 9.85 -7.97
N LEU A 79 4.11 10.75 -7.91
CA LEU A 79 4.69 11.43 -9.07
C LEU A 79 5.45 10.46 -9.99
N ASP A 80 6.07 9.42 -9.44
CA ASP A 80 6.67 8.32 -10.23
C ASP A 80 5.64 7.56 -11.08
N ILE A 81 4.34 7.71 -10.80
CA ILE A 81 3.25 6.91 -11.38
C ILE A 81 2.26 7.76 -12.20
N PHE A 82 1.95 8.98 -11.74
CA PHE A 82 1.00 9.89 -12.37
C PHE A 82 1.64 10.85 -13.38
N ARG A 83 2.97 10.80 -13.59
CA ARG A 83 3.59 11.52 -14.69
C ARG A 83 3.16 10.85 -16.01
N PRO A 84 2.33 11.47 -16.86
CA PRO A 84 2.23 11.01 -18.22
C PRO A 84 3.59 11.26 -18.87
N PHE A 85 3.98 10.39 -19.80
CA PHE A 85 5.20 10.53 -20.62
C PHE A 85 5.55 11.99 -20.96
#